data_AF-A0A960K0C3-F1
#
_entry.id   AF-A0A960K0C3-F1
#
_cell.length_a   1.000
_cell.length_b   1.000
_cell.length_c   1.000
_cell.angle_alpha   90.00
_cell.angle_beta   90.00
_cell.angle_gamma   90.00
#
_symmetry.space_group_name_H-M   'P 1'
#
loop_
_entity.id
_entity.type
_entity.pdbx_description
1 polymer ?
#
loop_
_entity_poly.entity_id
_entity_poly.type
_entity_poly.pdbx_seq_one_letter_code
_entity_poly.pdbx_strand_id
1 'polypeptide(L)'
;MEPTGLGLSAGSPGTETSARTAAAPRPVPPPVRPTEESSPAPAEPEPEAAAPIDGGAGADGAAGVDGDLEAYIDTELCTTCNECIQINPKIFVYNENKQAYVADAAAGPFRDLVKAAEKCSAKIIHPGSPLDPSEPGLAGWVERARPFN
;
A
#
# COMPACT_ATOMS: atom_id res chain seq x y z
N MET A 1 -21.58 43.45 -49.47
CA MET A 1 -20.30 42.94 -49.99
C MET A 1 -20.09 41.52 -49.47
N GLU A 2 -20.62 40.53 -50.18
CA GLU A 2 -19.90 39.26 -50.38
C GLU A 2 -18.82 39.52 -51.47
N PRO A 3 -17.86 38.60 -51.82
CA PRO A 3 -17.80 37.17 -51.47
C PRO A 3 -16.37 36.58 -51.30
N THR A 4 -16.30 35.24 -51.16
CA THR A 4 -15.22 34.36 -51.67
C THR A 4 -13.88 34.33 -50.89
N GLY A 5 -13.28 33.20 -50.53
CA GLY A 5 -13.45 31.81 -50.95
C GLY A 5 -12.85 30.86 -49.89
N LEU A 6 -13.34 29.64 -49.78
CA LEU A 6 -13.09 28.48 -50.65
C LEU A 6 -11.66 27.93 -50.53
N GLY A 7 -11.56 26.74 -49.94
CA GLY A 7 -10.34 25.94 -49.80
C GLY A 7 -10.52 24.96 -48.64
N LEU A 8 -11.35 23.91 -48.74
CA LEU A 8 -11.15 22.70 -49.55
C LEU A 8 -9.72 22.15 -49.43
N SER A 9 -9.47 21.33 -48.43
CA SER A 9 -8.58 20.17 -48.59
C SER A 9 -9.07 19.04 -47.71
N ALA A 10 -9.80 18.13 -48.36
CA ALA A 10 -9.97 16.76 -47.95
C ALA A 10 -8.72 15.95 -48.35
N GLY A 11 -8.40 14.91 -47.58
CA GLY A 11 -7.33 13.95 -47.84
C GLY A 11 -6.33 13.92 -46.68
N SER A 12 -6.16 12.85 -45.90
CA SER A 12 -6.36 11.44 -46.24
C SER A 12 -6.55 10.57 -44.99
N PRO A 13 -7.23 9.42 -45.13
CA PRO A 13 -7.28 8.35 -44.14
C PRO A 13 -5.94 7.59 -44.11
N GLY A 14 -5.32 7.54 -42.94
CA GLY A 14 -4.10 6.77 -42.68
C GLY A 14 -4.33 5.77 -41.56
N THR A 15 -5.28 4.85 -41.74
CA THR A 15 -5.31 3.58 -41.01
C THR A 15 -4.14 2.73 -41.48
N GLU A 16 -2.94 3.02 -40.97
CA GLU A 16 -1.82 2.11 -41.14
C GLU A 16 -1.85 1.07 -40.02
N THR A 17 -2.51 -0.03 -40.38
CA THR A 17 -2.40 -1.36 -39.82
C THR A 17 -0.93 -1.78 -39.72
N SER A 18 -0.27 -1.46 -38.60
CA SER A 18 1.04 -2.06 -38.32
C SER A 18 0.84 -3.49 -37.85
N ALA A 19 1.25 -4.40 -38.73
CA ALA A 19 1.12 -5.83 -38.63
C ALA A 19 1.83 -6.42 -37.41
N ARG A 20 1.15 -7.39 -36.81
CA ARG A 20 1.68 -8.40 -35.89
C ARG A 20 2.98 -8.99 -36.46
N THR A 21 4.09 -8.81 -35.75
CA THR A 21 5.12 -9.86 -35.71
C THR A 21 4.75 -10.78 -34.56
N ALA A 22 4.11 -11.89 -34.90
CA ALA A 22 3.84 -12.98 -33.99
C ALA A 22 5.17 -13.65 -33.61
N ALA A 23 5.61 -13.45 -32.37
CA ALA A 23 6.60 -14.33 -31.76
C ALA A 23 5.97 -15.72 -31.60
N ALA A 24 6.60 -16.73 -32.19
CA ALA A 24 6.18 -18.12 -32.06
C ALA A 24 6.14 -18.53 -30.57
N PRO A 25 5.06 -19.17 -30.08
CA PRO A 25 5.04 -19.68 -28.73
C PRO A 25 6.05 -20.84 -28.61
N ARG A 26 6.90 -20.76 -27.58
CA ARG A 26 7.72 -21.89 -27.13
C ARG A 26 6.76 -23.04 -26.73
N PRO A 27 7.06 -24.31 -27.03
CA PRO A 27 6.24 -25.42 -26.56
C PRO A 27 6.22 -25.42 -25.03
N VAL A 28 5.02 -25.24 -24.47
CA VAL A 28 4.76 -25.39 -23.04
C VAL A 28 4.63 -26.90 -22.76
N PRO A 29 5.37 -27.47 -21.80
CA PRO A 29 5.18 -28.87 -21.42
C PRO A 29 3.76 -29.08 -20.84
N PRO A 30 3.19 -30.30 -20.97
CA PRO A 30 1.85 -30.59 -20.50
C PRO A 30 1.72 -30.43 -18.97
N PRO A 31 0.52 -30.08 -18.47
CA PRO A 31 0.26 -30.00 -17.04
C PRO A 31 0.28 -31.41 -16.43
N VAL A 32 1.18 -31.63 -15.46
CA VAL A 32 1.04 -32.73 -14.52
C VAL A 32 -0.19 -32.46 -13.66
N ARG A 33 -1.25 -33.26 -13.82
CA ARG A 33 -2.38 -33.29 -12.91
C ARG A 33 -2.21 -34.45 -11.90
N PRO A 34 -2.78 -34.29 -10.70
CA PRO A 34 -2.34 -34.94 -9.48
C PRO A 34 -2.87 -36.37 -9.38
N THR A 35 -2.06 -37.26 -8.81
CA THR A 35 -2.57 -38.52 -8.27
C THR A 35 -3.16 -38.20 -6.90
N GLU A 36 -4.49 -38.22 -6.85
CA GLU A 36 -5.30 -38.40 -5.66
C GLU A 36 -4.87 -39.71 -4.97
N GLU A 37 -4.36 -39.63 -3.74
CA GLU A 37 -4.33 -40.80 -2.86
C GLU A 37 -5.02 -40.46 -1.54
N SER A 38 -5.99 -41.31 -1.28
CA SER A 38 -7.08 -41.19 -0.33
C SER A 38 -6.63 -41.18 1.12
N SER A 39 -7.36 -40.39 1.90
CA SER A 39 -7.54 -40.47 3.35
C SER A 39 -7.75 -41.93 3.82
N PRO A 40 -7.32 -42.24 5.05
CA PRO A 40 -8.32 -42.25 6.12
C PRO A 40 -7.90 -41.51 7.41
N ALA A 41 -8.83 -40.74 7.97
CA ALA A 41 -8.96 -40.50 9.41
C ALA A 41 -9.63 -41.72 10.08
N PRO A 42 -9.65 -41.91 11.42
CA PRO A 42 -9.31 -40.97 12.51
C PRO A 42 -8.50 -41.57 13.68
N ALA A 43 -8.01 -40.72 14.60
CA ALA A 43 -8.00 -40.95 16.06
C ALA A 43 -7.43 -39.74 16.83
N GLU A 44 -8.34 -39.02 17.49
CA GLU A 44 -8.13 -38.14 18.66
C GLU A 44 -8.03 -39.05 19.92
N PRO A 45 -7.26 -38.76 21.00
CA PRO A 45 -7.35 -37.58 21.91
C PRO A 45 -5.94 -37.04 22.33
N GLU A 46 -5.68 -36.00 23.13
CA GLU A 46 -6.35 -35.06 24.05
C GLU A 46 -5.35 -33.87 24.24
N PRO A 47 -5.63 -32.80 25.01
CA PRO A 47 -5.14 -31.45 24.76
C PRO A 47 -3.97 -31.06 25.66
N GLU A 48 -2.86 -30.61 25.07
CA GLU A 48 -1.80 -29.90 25.79
C GLU A 48 -1.93 -28.39 25.59
N ALA A 49 -2.48 -27.76 26.63
CA ALA A 49 -2.16 -26.43 27.14
C ALA A 49 -1.66 -25.39 26.12
N ALA A 50 -2.60 -24.76 25.41
CA ALA A 50 -2.36 -23.44 24.85
C ALA A 50 -2.36 -22.41 25.99
N ALA A 51 -1.16 -21.92 26.33
CA ALA A 51 -0.97 -20.68 27.07
C ALA A 51 -1.77 -19.55 26.41
N PRO A 52 -2.26 -18.56 27.18
CA PRO A 52 -3.07 -17.49 26.62
C PRO A 52 -2.29 -16.78 25.52
N ILE A 53 -2.83 -16.85 24.30
CA ILE A 53 -2.56 -15.85 23.28
C ILE A 53 -2.96 -14.51 23.87
N ASP A 54 -1.95 -13.74 24.24
CA ASP A 54 -2.08 -12.34 24.58
C ASP A 54 -2.76 -11.68 23.39
N GLY A 55 -4.05 -11.38 23.58
CA GLY A 55 -4.78 -10.50 22.70
C GLY A 55 -4.09 -9.16 22.78
N GLY A 56 -3.20 -8.92 21.80
CA GLY A 56 -2.68 -7.60 21.51
C GLY A 56 -3.87 -6.71 21.29
N ALA A 57 -4.25 -6.02 22.35
CA ALA A 57 -5.33 -5.08 22.41
C ALA A 57 -5.21 -4.16 21.21
N GLY A 58 -6.25 -4.14 20.37
CA GLY A 58 -6.59 -2.90 19.68
C GLY A 58 -6.68 -1.86 20.77
N ALA A 59 -5.68 -0.99 20.85
CA ALA A 59 -5.75 0.19 21.68
C ALA A 59 -6.70 1.15 20.95
N ASP A 60 -7.99 0.94 21.16
CA ASP A 60 -8.93 2.04 21.05
C ASP A 60 -8.50 3.14 22.04
N GLY A 61 -8.23 4.33 21.50
CA GLY A 61 -8.18 5.56 22.27
C GLY A 61 -6.81 5.96 22.80
N ALA A 62 -6.08 6.73 21.99
CA ALA A 62 -5.28 7.85 22.51
C ALA A 62 -5.61 9.12 21.72
N ALA A 63 -6.84 9.62 21.85
CA ALA A 63 -7.11 11.04 21.65
C ALA A 63 -6.46 11.82 22.82
N GLY A 64 -5.14 11.98 22.73
CA GLY A 64 -4.34 12.81 23.63
C GLY A 64 -4.01 14.12 22.93
N VAL A 65 -4.79 15.15 23.22
CA VAL A 65 -4.38 16.53 22.92
C VAL A 65 -3.09 16.83 23.71
N ASP A 66 -2.08 17.35 23.02
CA ASP A 66 -0.84 17.92 23.56
C ASP A 66 0.18 16.94 24.21
N GLY A 67 0.35 15.74 23.62
CA GLY A 67 1.43 14.80 23.92
C GLY A 67 2.16 14.35 22.65
N ASP A 68 3.41 13.88 22.77
CA ASP A 68 4.17 13.30 21.65
C ASP A 68 3.39 12.10 21.09
N LEU A 69 2.67 12.31 19.98
CA LEU A 69 1.93 11.25 19.30
C LEU A 69 2.92 10.35 18.55
N GLU A 70 2.97 9.07 18.87
CA GLU A 70 3.83 8.13 18.16
C GLU A 70 3.23 7.81 16.78
N ALA A 71 4.09 7.63 15.77
CA ALA A 71 3.63 7.28 14.43
C ALA A 71 3.20 5.80 14.37
N TYR A 72 1.98 5.53 13.89
CA TYR A 72 1.45 4.16 13.78
C TYR A 72 0.59 3.96 12.54
N ILE A 73 0.25 2.69 12.26
CA ILE A 73 -0.70 2.29 11.21
C ILE A 73 -1.77 1.40 11.84
N ASP A 74 -3.05 1.64 11.56
CA ASP A 74 -4.13 0.68 11.83
C ASP A 74 -3.96 -0.54 10.92
N THR A 75 -3.01 -1.39 11.31
CA THR A 75 -2.45 -2.47 10.50
C THR A 75 -3.54 -3.46 10.07
N GLU A 76 -4.55 -3.66 10.93
CA GLU A 76 -5.72 -4.50 10.66
C GLU A 76 -6.56 -4.02 9.46
N LEU A 77 -6.54 -2.72 9.16
CA LEU A 77 -7.27 -2.10 8.05
C LEU A 77 -6.41 -1.99 6.77
N CYS A 78 -5.16 -2.46 6.80
CA CYS A 78 -4.24 -2.34 5.67
C CYS A 78 -4.67 -3.21 4.49
N THR A 79 -4.78 -2.59 3.32
CA THR A 79 -5.16 -3.24 2.05
C THR A 79 -3.98 -3.61 1.15
N THR A 80 -2.74 -3.50 1.67
CA THR A 80 -1.50 -3.88 0.94
C THR A 80 -1.31 -3.11 -0.38
N CYS A 81 -1.69 -1.82 -0.42
CA CYS A 81 -1.57 -0.98 -1.62
C CYS A 81 -0.12 -0.58 -1.98
N ASN A 82 0.87 -0.84 -1.11
CA ASN A 82 2.30 -0.61 -1.32
C ASN A 82 2.76 0.87 -1.44
N GLU A 83 1.85 1.83 -1.39
CA GLU A 83 2.20 3.26 -1.50
C GLU A 83 3.12 3.73 -0.37
N CYS A 84 2.86 3.34 0.88
CA CYS A 84 3.70 3.74 2.02
C CYS A 84 5.12 3.14 1.95
N ILE A 85 5.23 1.87 1.56
CA ILE A 85 6.50 1.17 1.40
C ILE A 85 7.36 1.84 0.31
N GLN A 86 6.74 2.28 -0.78
CA GLN A 86 7.46 2.99 -1.86
C GLN A 86 7.94 4.38 -1.44
N ILE A 87 7.28 5.01 -0.47
CA ILE A 87 7.71 6.30 0.07
C ILE A 87 8.96 6.13 0.91
N ASN A 88 8.94 5.22 1.89
CA ASN A 88 10.12 4.93 2.71
C ASN A 88 10.07 3.50 3.28
N PRO A 89 10.82 2.54 2.67
CA PRO A 89 10.81 1.14 3.10
C PRO A 89 11.59 0.89 4.40
N LYS A 90 12.19 1.92 5.00
CA LYS A 90 12.82 1.83 6.32
C LYS A 90 11.84 2.18 7.44
N ILE A 91 10.90 3.09 7.15
CA ILE A 91 9.83 3.47 8.08
C ILE A 91 8.71 2.43 8.03
N PHE A 92 8.29 2.05 6.83
CA PHE A 92 7.15 1.18 6.61
C PHE A 92 7.61 -0.19 6.08
N VAL A 93 7.16 -1.24 6.74
CA VAL A 93 7.44 -2.62 6.33
C VAL A 93 6.17 -3.46 6.45
N TYR A 94 6.15 -4.60 5.76
CA TYR A 94 5.06 -5.56 5.88
C TYR A 94 5.38 -6.61 6.94
N ASN A 95 4.36 -6.97 7.73
CA ASN A 95 4.41 -8.16 8.57
C ASN A 95 4.14 -9.44 7.74
N GLU A 96 4.08 -10.59 8.41
CA GLU A 96 3.82 -11.89 7.79
C GLU A 96 2.46 -11.97 7.09
N ASN A 97 1.47 -11.21 7.56
CA ASN A 97 0.12 -11.12 6.99
C ASN A 97 0.02 -10.11 5.84
N LYS A 98 1.15 -9.54 5.37
CA LYS A 98 1.20 -8.47 4.36
C LYS A 98 0.44 -7.21 4.74
N GLN A 99 0.38 -6.91 6.04
CA GLN A 99 -0.16 -5.67 6.56
C GLN A 99 0.99 -4.74 6.93
N ALA A 100 0.90 -3.48 6.50
CA ALA A 100 1.95 -2.51 6.73
C ALA A 100 1.91 -2.01 8.17
N TYR A 101 3.08 -1.90 8.80
CA TYR A 101 3.25 -1.28 10.11
C TYR A 101 4.46 -0.34 10.10
N VAL A 102 4.56 0.53 11.12
CA VAL A 102 5.73 1.40 11.30
C VAL A 102 6.83 0.61 11.99
N ALA A 103 7.93 0.35 11.28
CA ALA A 103 9.11 -0.31 11.85
C ALA A 103 9.98 0.67 12.65
N ASP A 104 10.22 1.85 12.10
CA ASP A 104 11.01 2.89 12.74
C ASP A 104 10.61 4.27 12.23
N ALA A 105 9.88 5.03 13.04
CA ALA A 105 9.44 6.39 12.70
C ALA A 105 10.62 7.35 12.52
N ALA A 106 11.77 7.06 13.14
CA ALA A 106 12.99 7.86 13.06
C ALA A 106 13.87 7.53 11.83
N ALA A 107 13.54 6.49 11.05
CA ALA A 107 14.35 6.06 9.92
C ALA A 107 14.31 7.02 8.71
N GLY A 108 13.55 8.11 8.80
CA GLY A 108 13.44 9.13 7.79
C GLY A 108 12.77 10.41 8.28
N PRO A 109 12.60 11.39 7.38
CA PRO A 109 12.01 12.68 7.71
C PRO A 109 10.50 12.57 7.97
N PHE A 110 9.95 13.41 8.86
CA PHE A 110 8.53 13.47 9.18
C PHE A 110 7.64 13.67 7.95
N ARG A 111 8.15 14.38 6.94
CA ARG A 111 7.46 14.55 5.65
C ARG A 111 7.11 13.23 4.96
N ASP A 112 7.88 12.16 5.17
CA ASP A 112 7.62 10.87 4.56
C ASP A 112 6.47 10.14 5.27
N LEU A 113 6.35 10.29 6.60
CA LEU A 113 5.18 9.85 7.37
C LEU A 113 3.90 10.56 6.89
N VAL A 114 3.95 11.89 6.74
CA VAL A 114 2.80 12.68 6.28
C VAL A 114 2.42 12.32 4.84
N LYS A 115 3.39 12.20 3.93
CA LYS A 115 3.10 11.77 2.54
C LYS A 115 2.49 10.39 2.49
N ALA A 116 2.93 9.47 3.35
CA ALA A 116 2.37 8.13 3.40
C ALA A 116 0.90 8.16 3.86
N ALA A 117 0.58 8.96 4.88
CA ALA A 117 -0.80 9.17 5.31
C ALA A 117 -1.69 9.75 4.20
N GLU A 118 -1.19 10.73 3.46
CA GLU A 118 -1.93 11.32 2.33
C GLU A 118 -2.11 10.38 1.14
N LYS A 119 -1.16 9.45 0.94
CA LYS A 119 -1.19 8.48 -0.16
C LYS A 119 -1.92 7.19 0.18
N CYS A 120 -2.11 6.90 1.47
CA CYS A 120 -2.80 5.69 1.89
C CYS A 120 -4.27 5.73 1.43
N SER A 121 -4.64 4.81 0.55
CA SER A 121 -6.01 4.71 0.02
C SER A 121 -7.05 4.49 1.11
N ALA A 122 -6.65 3.83 2.21
CA ALA A 122 -7.50 3.56 3.37
C ALA A 122 -7.45 4.66 4.44
N LYS A 123 -6.48 5.60 4.37
CA LYS A 123 -6.26 6.66 5.37
C LYS A 123 -6.06 6.14 6.80
N ILE A 124 -5.28 5.07 6.93
CA ILE A 124 -5.02 4.34 8.18
C ILE A 124 -3.63 4.59 8.77
N ILE A 125 -2.90 5.58 8.24
CA ILE A 125 -1.54 5.89 8.68
C ILE A 125 -1.61 7.18 9.47
N HIS A 126 -1.11 7.12 10.69
CA HIS A 126 -1.07 8.21 11.66
C HIS A 126 0.38 8.70 11.76
N PRO A 127 0.73 9.87 11.19
CA PRO A 127 2.10 10.37 11.19
C PRO A 127 2.65 10.68 12.59
N GLY A 128 1.78 10.97 13.55
CA GLY A 128 2.15 11.36 14.90
C GLY A 128 2.76 12.77 14.96
N SER A 129 3.65 12.95 15.92
CA SER A 129 4.43 14.17 16.15
C SER A 129 5.80 14.06 15.48
N PRO A 130 6.37 15.18 15.01
CA PRO A 130 7.68 15.17 14.39
C PRO A 130 8.79 14.89 15.41
N LEU A 131 9.55 13.83 15.17
CA LEU A 131 10.68 13.44 16.03
C LEU A 131 11.88 14.39 15.91
N ASP A 132 12.07 15.02 14.75
CA ASP A 132 13.13 16.00 14.52
C ASP A 132 12.55 17.42 14.32
N PRO A 133 12.75 18.34 15.28
CA PRO A 133 12.22 19.70 15.18
C PRO A 133 13.02 20.61 14.23
N SER A 134 14.18 20.16 13.72
CA SER A 134 15.08 20.95 12.87
C SER A 134 14.76 20.79 11.38
N GLU A 135 13.77 19.97 11.03
CA GLU A 135 13.45 19.69 9.64
C GLU A 135 12.93 20.93 8.87
N PRO A 136 13.36 21.10 7.61
CA PRO A 136 12.92 22.23 6.80
C PRO A 136 11.43 22.12 6.46
N GLY A 137 10.69 23.19 6.75
CA GLY A 137 9.26 23.28 6.46
C GLY A 137 8.37 22.46 7.39
N LEU A 138 8.86 22.09 8.58
CA LEU A 138 8.16 21.25 9.55
C LEU A 138 6.74 21.73 9.85
N ALA A 139 6.54 23.03 10.10
CA ALA A 139 5.23 23.59 10.39
C ALA A 139 4.17 23.28 9.30
N GLY A 140 4.57 23.28 8.03
CA GLY A 140 3.68 22.93 6.93
C GLY A 140 3.35 21.44 6.87
N TRP A 141 4.29 20.57 7.27
CA TRP A 141 4.05 19.13 7.37
C TRP A 141 3.16 18.80 8.56
N VAL A 142 3.36 19.44 9.71
CA VAL A 142 2.52 19.28 10.90
C VAL A 142 1.08 19.65 10.59
N GLU A 143 0.84 20.79 9.95
CA GLU A 143 -0.52 21.22 9.58
C GLU A 143 -1.25 20.19 8.69
N ARG A 144 -0.52 19.56 7.77
CA ARG A 144 -1.04 18.51 6.88
C ARG A 144 -1.23 17.16 7.59
N ALA A 145 -0.49 16.91 8.67
CA ALA A 145 -0.62 15.70 9.48
C ALA A 145 -1.87 15.73 10.37
N ARG A 146 -2.34 16.92 10.78
CA ARG A 146 -3.48 17.11 11.70
C ARG A 146 -4.73 16.27 11.40
N PRO A 147 -5.21 16.13 10.15
CA PRO A 147 -6.40 15.31 9.87
C PRO A 147 -6.14 13.79 9.93
N PHE A 148 -4.90 13.36 10.05
CA PHE A 148 -4.49 11.96 10.13
C PHE A 148 -4.02 11.55 11.52
N ASN A 149 -3.96 12.48 12.48
CA ASN A 149 -3.59 12.22 13.88
C ASN A 149 -4.81 12.09 14.77
#